data_AF-A0A959FY89-F1
#
_entry.id   AF-A0A959FY89-F1
#
_cell.length_a   1.000
_cell.length_b   1.000
_cell.length_c   1.000
_cell.angle_alpha   90.00
_cell.angle_beta   90.00
_cell.angle_gamma   90.00
#
_symmetry.space_group_name_H-M   'P 1'
#
loop_
_entity.id
_entity.type
_entity.pdbx_description
1 polymer ?
#
loop_
_entity_poly.entity_id
_entity_poly.type
_entity_poly.pdbx_seq_one_letter_code
_entity_poly.pdbx_strand_id
1 'polypeptide(L)'
;MNYEKILTRPDKSKVKITVSITTRYGGLVFNWGIDVETKQPRKRNWIPVIDAYLKWCSIDARDAFILSKQLEYVTKDEIKQAKLEFLETLKKQVEDEA
;
A
#
# COMPACT_ATOMS: atom_id res chain seq x y z
N MET A 1 -5.53 -10.37 -4.61
CA MET A 1 -4.08 -10.60 -4.83
C MET A 1 -3.33 -9.40 -4.30
N ASN A 2 -2.18 -9.63 -3.66
CA ASN A 2 -1.41 -8.59 -2.99
C ASN A 2 0.02 -8.56 -3.56
N TYR A 3 0.57 -7.36 -3.74
CA TYR A 3 1.95 -7.13 -4.11
C TYR A 3 2.59 -6.19 -3.11
N GLU A 4 3.82 -6.50 -2.71
CA GLU A 4 4.54 -5.75 -1.69
C GLU A 4 5.82 -5.18 -2.31
N LYS A 5 5.98 -3.86 -2.20
CA LYS A 5 7.20 -3.16 -2.58
C LYS A 5 7.87 -2.57 -1.34
N ILE A 6 9.10 -2.98 -1.06
CA ILE A 6 9.89 -2.46 0.07
C ILE A 6 10.90 -1.45 -0.45
N LEU A 7 10.73 -0.19 -0.06
CA LEU A 7 11.64 0.90 -0.35
C LEU A 7 12.56 1.12 0.85
N THR A 8 13.85 1.32 0.60
CA THR A 8 14.81 1.75 1.63
C THR A 8 15.17 3.21 1.39
N ARG A 9 14.93 4.05 2.40
CA ARG A 9 15.15 5.49 2.35
C ARG A 9 16.60 5.84 2.73
N PRO A 10 17.09 7.06 2.42
CA PRO A 10 18.44 7.51 2.76
C PRO A 10 18.75 7.49 4.26
N ASP A 11 17.73 7.70 5.10
CA ASP A 11 17.80 7.65 6.56
C ASP A 11 17.80 6.20 7.12
N LYS A 12 17.89 5.19 6.24
CA LYS A 12 17.80 3.75 6.54
C LYS A 12 16.43 3.31 7.06
N SER A 13 15.42 4.18 7.05
CA SER A 13 14.04 3.76 7.25
C SER A 13 13.60 2.90 6.06
N LYS A 14 12.68 1.96 6.32
CA LYS A 14 12.05 1.20 5.23
C LYS A 14 10.58 1.53 5.17
N VAL A 15 10.08 1.65 3.95
CA VAL A 15 8.67 1.89 3.65
C VAL A 15 8.18 0.72 2.83
N LYS A 16 7.18 0.01 3.33
CA LYS A 16 6.52 -1.08 2.62
C LYS A 16 5.22 -0.55 2.04
N ILE A 17 5.09 -0.61 0.72
CA ILE A 17 3.87 -0.30 -0.01
C ILE A 17 3.22 -1.63 -0.37
N THR A 18 2.04 -1.89 0.18
CA THR A 18 1.22 -3.04 -0.18
C THR A 18 0.14 -2.58 -1.14
N VAL A 19 0.16 -3.10 -2.36
CA VAL A 19 -0.89 -2.89 -3.36
C VAL A 19 -1.77 -4.13 -3.37
N SER A 20 -3.06 -3.97 -3.11
CA SER A 20 -4.02 -5.07 -3.15
C SER A 20 -5.09 -4.82 -4.20
N ILE A 21 -5.44 -5.90 -4.91
CA ILE A 21 -6.66 -5.98 -5.72
C ILE A 21 -7.62 -6.90 -4.98
N THR A 22 -8.79 -6.35 -4.66
CA THR A 22 -9.94 -7.11 -4.16
C THR A 22 -11.08 -7.06 -5.16
N THR A 23 -11.64 -8.23 -5.47
CA THR A 23 -12.88 -8.38 -6.24
C THR A 23 -14.04 -8.46 -5.24
N ARG A 24 -14.99 -7.52 -5.30
CA ARG A 24 -16.23 -7.62 -4.51
C ARG A 24 -17.26 -8.50 -5.24
N TYR A 25 -18.09 -9.20 -4.45
CA TYR A 25 -19.18 -10.07 -4.91
C TYR A 25 -19.90 -9.54 -6.15
N GLY A 26 -19.83 -10.29 -7.26
CA GLY A 26 -20.67 -10.08 -8.44
C GLY A 26 -20.11 -9.18 -9.54
N GLY A 27 -18.87 -8.68 -9.47
CA GLY A 27 -18.30 -7.90 -10.57
C GLY A 27 -16.78 -7.72 -10.54
N LEU A 28 -16.22 -7.45 -11.72
CA LEU A 28 -14.83 -7.02 -11.98
C LEU A 28 -14.53 -5.61 -11.44
N VAL A 29 -15.00 -5.28 -10.23
CA VAL A 29 -14.64 -4.03 -9.56
C VAL A 29 -13.30 -4.23 -8.87
N PHE A 30 -12.24 -3.75 -9.52
CA PHE A 30 -10.89 -3.75 -8.99
C PHE A 30 -10.72 -2.62 -7.97
N ASN A 31 -10.86 -2.93 -6.68
CA ASN A 31 -10.50 -1.98 -5.64
C ASN A 31 -9.00 -2.05 -5.37
N TRP A 32 -8.31 -0.95 -5.64
CA TRP A 32 -6.89 -0.76 -5.34
C TRP A 32 -6.73 -0.31 -3.89
N GLY A 33 -6.24 -1.19 -3.02
CA GLY A 33 -5.77 -0.82 -1.70
C GLY A 33 -4.30 -0.41 -1.75
N ILE A 34 -3.95 0.70 -1.11
CA ILE A 34 -2.56 1.06 -0.84
C ILE A 34 -2.43 1.09 0.66
N ASP A 35 -1.55 0.26 1.21
CA ASP A 35 -1.18 0.31 2.63
C ASP A 35 0.30 0.63 2.74
N VAL A 36 0.64 1.51 3.67
CA VAL A 36 2.01 1.97 3.89
C VAL A 36 2.42 1.67 5.32
N GLU A 37 3.43 0.82 5.45
CA GLU A 37 4.07 0.53 6.73
C GLU A 37 5.47 1.10 6.75
N THR A 38 5.89 1.63 7.90
CA THR A 38 7.25 2.14 8.11
C THR A 38 7.99 1.25 9.08
N LYS A 39 9.30 1.12 8.88
CA LYS A 39 10.19 0.41 9.78
C LYS A 39 11.37 1.30 10.11
N GLN A 40 11.44 1.70 11.38
CA GLN A 40 12.56 2.47 11.88
C GLN A 40 13.85 1.63 11.86
N PRO A 41 15.02 2.28 11.72
CA PRO A 41 16.30 1.59 11.82
C PRO A 41 16.39 0.82 13.14
N ARG A 42 16.86 -0.44 13.08
CA ARG A 42 17.03 -1.35 14.24
C ARG A 42 15.74 -1.87 14.89
N LYS A 43 14.55 -1.47 14.46
CA LYS A 43 13.29 -2.09 14.93
C LYS A 43 12.99 -3.35 14.13
N ARG A 44 12.37 -4.36 14.76
CA ARG A 44 12.00 -5.63 14.11
C ARG A 44 10.66 -5.53 13.38
N ASN A 45 9.70 -4.86 14.00
CA ASN A 45 8.31 -4.80 13.56
C ASN A 45 8.09 -3.65 12.55
N TRP A 46 7.19 -3.89 11.60
CA TRP A 46 6.58 -2.87 10.77
C TRP A 46 5.53 -2.14 11.58
N ILE A 47 5.49 -0.82 11.43
CA ILE A 47 4.55 0.06 12.12
C ILE A 47 3.68 0.69 11.03
N PRO A 48 2.38 0.42 11.01
CA PRO A 48 1.50 1.04 10.04
C PRO A 48 1.44 2.54 10.33
N VAL A 49 1.35 3.35 9.27
CA VAL A 49 1.22 4.81 9.40
C VAL A 49 -0.21 5.12 9.87
N ILE A 50 -0.48 4.93 11.16
CA ILE A 50 -1.79 5.16 11.76
C ILE A 50 -1.61 6.05 12.99
N ASP A 51 -2.40 7.11 13.06
CA ASP A 51 -2.53 7.92 14.26
C ASP A 51 -3.60 7.31 15.18
N ALA A 52 -3.25 7.07 16.44
CA ALA A 52 -4.13 6.42 17.42
C ALA A 52 -5.34 7.29 17.83
N TYR A 53 -5.40 8.54 17.37
CA TYR A 53 -6.37 9.55 17.80
C TYR A 53 -7.72 9.58 17.06
N LEU A 54 -8.01 8.65 16.14
CA LEU A 54 -9.22 8.68 15.31
C LEU A 54 -10.43 7.93 15.88
N LYS A 55 -10.46 7.68 17.20
CA LYS A 55 -11.48 6.82 17.83
C LYS A 55 -12.92 7.33 17.64
N TRP A 56 -13.10 8.63 17.41
CA TRP A 56 -14.41 9.29 17.31
C TRP A 56 -14.74 9.84 15.91
N CYS A 57 -13.91 9.55 14.90
CA CYS A 57 -14.17 9.94 13.52
C CYS A 57 -15.03 8.90 12.80
N SER A 58 -15.86 9.34 11.84
CA SER A 58 -16.52 8.45 10.87
C SER A 58 -15.49 7.65 10.08
N ILE A 59 -15.84 6.44 9.65
CA ILE A 59 -14.96 5.52 8.91
C ILE A 59 -14.34 6.22 7.69
N ASP A 60 -15.13 6.93 6.89
CA ASP A 60 -14.63 7.61 5.69
C ASP A 60 -13.59 8.72 6.00
N ALA A 61 -13.82 9.48 7.07
CA ALA A 61 -12.90 10.53 7.51
C ALA A 61 -11.59 9.93 8.07
N ARG A 62 -11.71 8.79 8.74
CA ARG A 62 -10.57 8.03 9.24
C ARG A 62 -9.74 7.48 8.09
N ASP A 63 -10.38 6.90 7.08
CA ASP A 63 -9.72 6.34 5.89
C ASP A 63 -9.05 7.44 5.05
N ALA A 64 -9.72 8.58 4.86
CA ALA A 64 -9.15 9.74 4.19
C ALA A 64 -7.93 10.31 4.94
N PHE A 65 -7.98 10.36 6.27
CA PHE A 65 -6.86 10.81 7.09
C PHE A 65 -5.68 9.85 7.01
N ILE A 66 -5.93 8.54 7.15
CA ILE A 66 -4.89 7.51 7.01
C ILE A 66 -4.24 7.61 5.64
N LEU A 67 -5.03 7.69 4.57
CA LEU A 67 -4.53 7.85 3.21
C LEU A 67 -3.68 9.11 3.08
N SER A 68 -4.12 10.24 3.64
CA SER A 68 -3.35 11.49 3.59
C SER A 68 -1.99 11.35 4.27
N LYS A 69 -1.94 10.67 5.43
CA LYS A 69 -0.69 10.42 6.15
C LYS A 69 0.21 9.42 5.44
N GLN A 70 -0.34 8.36 4.88
CA GLN A 70 0.41 7.41 4.07
C GLN A 70 1.06 8.09 2.84
N LEU A 71 0.36 9.05 2.22
CA LEU A 71 0.88 9.86 1.11
C LEU A 71 1.99 10.85 1.53
N GLU A 72 2.16 11.17 2.82
CA GLU A 72 3.31 11.95 3.29
C GLU A 72 4.62 11.13 3.25
N TYR A 73 4.54 9.81 3.44
CA TYR A 73 5.71 8.91 3.48
C TYR A 73 6.07 8.31 2.12
N VAL A 74 5.21 8.49 1.11
CA VAL A 74 5.36 7.90 -0.22
C VAL A 74 5.08 8.93 -1.29
N THR A 75 5.96 9.02 -2.28
CA THR A 75 5.74 9.89 -3.43
C THR A 75 4.72 9.28 -4.40
N LYS A 76 4.04 10.13 -5.17
CA LYS A 76 3.11 9.67 -6.21
C LYS A 76 3.79 8.77 -7.25
N ASP A 77 5.06 9.03 -7.55
CA ASP A 77 5.83 8.25 -8.52
C ASP A 77 6.14 6.84 -8.00
N GLU A 78 6.46 6.70 -6.71
CA GLU A 78 6.69 5.39 -6.09
C GLU A 78 5.43 4.52 -6.07
N ILE A 79 4.28 5.14 -5.80
CA ILE A 79 2.98 4.46 -5.88
C ILE A 79 2.71 4.03 -7.32
N LYS A 80 2.96 4.91 -8.29
CA LYS A 80 2.76 4.61 -9.71
C LYS A 80 3.65 3.45 -10.16
N GLN A 81 4.92 3.45 -9.76
CA GLN A 81 5.83 2.33 -10.04
C GLN A 81 5.35 1.03 -9.39
N ALA A 82 4.94 1.05 -8.13
CA ALA A 82 4.42 -0.15 -7.46
C ALA A 82 3.17 -0.72 -8.18
N LYS A 83 2.29 0.16 -8.70
CA LYS A 83 1.14 -0.26 -9.50
C LYS A 83 1.53 -0.86 -10.85
N LEU A 84 2.51 -0.26 -11.53
CA LEU A 84 3.00 -0.77 -12.82
C LEU A 84 3.68 -2.14 -12.66
N GLU A 85 4.55 -2.29 -11.67
CA GLU A 85 5.19 -3.57 -11.34
C GLU A 85 4.16 -4.65 -11.02
N PHE A 86 3.09 -4.28 -10.28
CA PHE A 86 2.01 -5.20 -10.01
C PHE A 86 1.25 -5.63 -11.28
N LEU A 87 0.96 -4.69 -12.17
CA LEU A 87 0.33 -5.00 -13.47
C LEU A 87 1.21 -5.91 -14.33
N GLU A 88 2.52 -5.71 -14.33
CA GLU A 88 3.46 -6.60 -15.03
C GLU A 88 3.44 -8.01 -14.43
N THR A 89 3.42 -8.13 -13.10
CA THR A 89 3.32 -9.45 -12.45
C THR A 89 1.99 -10.15 -12.77
N LEU A 90 0.88 -9.40 -12.80
CA LEU A 90 -0.42 -9.94 -13.21
C LEU A 90 -0.40 -10.41 -14.66
N LYS A 91 0.17 -9.61 -15.56
CA LYS A 91 0.27 -9.95 -16.98
C LYS A 91 1.08 -11.24 -17.20
N LYS A 92 2.23 -11.37 -16.52
CA LYS A 92 3.05 -12.60 -16.59
C LYS A 92 2.30 -13.82 -16.11
N GLN A 93 1.56 -13.72 -15.01
CA GLN A 93 0.76 -14.85 -14.51
C GLN A 93 -0.32 -15.29 -15.50
N VAL A 94 -0.97 -14.34 -16.18
CA VAL A 94 -1.97 -14.67 -17.21
C VAL A 94 -1.33 -15.30 -18.44
N GLU A 95 -0.10 -14.90 -18.81
CA GLU A 95 0.65 -15.48 -19.93
C GLU A 95 1.19 -16.89 -19.61
N ASP A 96 1.57 -17.17 -18.36
CA ASP A 96 2.04 -18.50 -17.93
C ASP A 96 0.91 -19.53 -17.77
N GLU A 97 -0.34 -19.08 -17.62
CA GLU A 97 -1.53 -19.94 -17.49
C GLU A 97 -2.25 -20.23 -18.83
N ALA A 98 -1.83 -19.62 -19.94
CA ALA A 98 -2.43 -19.74 -21.27
C ALA A 98 -1.65 -20.66 -22.22
#